data_AF-A0A412RFD0-F1
#
_entry.id   AF-A0A412RFD0-F1
#
_cell.length_a   1.000
_cell.length_b   1.000
_cell.length_c   1.000
_cell.angle_alpha   90.00
_cell.angle_beta   90.00
_cell.angle_gamma   90.00
#
_symmetry.space_group_name_H-M   'P 1'
#
loop_
_entity.id
_entity.type
_entity.pdbx_description
1 polymer ?
#
loop_
_entity_poly.entity_id
_entity_poly.type
_entity_poly.pdbx_seq_one_letter_code
_entity_poly.pdbx_strand_id
1 'polypeptide(L)' 'MYEPAVGNLNIDIAPQITFEDIPEHWVCPIYGFGKDVFVPLEG' A
#
# COMPACT_ATOMS: atom_id res chain seq x y z
N MET A 1 -4.75 -0.99 6.95
CA MET A 1 -5.03 0.37 6.45
C MET A 1 -3.75 0.89 5.79
N TYR A 2 -3.84 1.37 4.55
CA TYR A 2 -2.74 2.01 3.82
C TYR A 2 -3.07 3.50 3.71
N GLU A 3 -2.13 4.38 4.07
CA GLU A 3 -2.30 5.83 3.97
C GLU A 3 -1.32 6.42 2.95
N PRO A 4 -1.79 6.88 1.78
CA PRO A 4 -0.92 7.39 0.71
C PRO A 4 -0.14 8.65 1.13
N ALA A 5 -0.68 9.45 2.06
CA ALA A 5 -0.01 10.64 2.59
C ALA A 5 1.24 10.31 3.42
N VAL A 6 1.26 9.15 4.07
CA VAL A 6 2.38 8.67 4.89
C VAL A 6 3.30 7.74 4.08
N GLY A 7 2.78 7.15 2.99
CA GLY A 7 3.48 6.11 2.26
C GLY A 7 3.64 4.85 3.10
N ASN A 8 4.65 4.04 2.79
CA ASN A 8 4.98 2.86 3.57
C ASN A 8 6.40 3.00 4.11
N LEU A 9 6.55 3.47 5.35
CA LEU A 9 7.87 3.76 5.95
C LEU A 9 8.84 2.56 6.01
N ASN A 10 8.38 1.32 5.78
CA ASN A 10 9.20 0.11 5.84
C ASN A 10 9.65 -0.44 4.46
N ILE A 11 9.09 0.06 3.35
CA ILE A 11 9.42 -0.39 1.99
C ILE A 11 9.40 0.86 1.10
N ASP A 12 10.40 1.03 0.24
CA ASP A 12 10.69 2.15 -0.69
C ASP A 12 9.49 2.61 -1.57
N ILE A 13 8.42 3.05 -0.94
CA ILE A 13 7.20 3.57 -1.52
C ILE A 13 7.19 5.05 -1.17
N ALA A 14 7.49 5.87 -2.18
CA ALA A 14 7.45 7.31 -2.04
C ALA A 14 6.06 7.75 -1.52
N PRO A 15 6.00 8.74 -0.62
CA PRO A 15 4.73 9.33 -0.22
C PRO A 15 4.00 9.90 -1.45
N GLN A 16 2.67 9.97 -1.39
CA GLN A 16 1.76 10.42 -2.46
C GLN A 16 1.57 9.48 -3.66
N ILE A 17 2.07 8.25 -3.64
CA ILE A 17 1.62 7.25 -4.61
C ILE A 17 0.24 6.69 -4.18
N THR A 18 -0.67 6.55 -5.14
CA THR A 18 -1.97 5.93 -4.87
C THR A 18 -1.79 4.42 -4.71
N PHE A 19 -2.75 3.74 -4.08
CA PHE A 19 -2.70 2.27 -3.95
C PHE A 19 -2.67 1.57 -5.31
N GLU A 20 -3.28 2.16 -6.33
CA GLU A 20 -3.32 1.63 -7.69
C GLU A 20 -1.93 1.67 -8.34
N ASP A 21 -1.18 2.76 -8.14
CA ASP A 21 0.18 2.95 -8.66
C ASP A 21 1.27 2.11 -7.96
N ILE A 22 0.94 1.45 -6.85
CA ILE A 22 1.88 0.55 -6.15
C ILE A 22 2.24 -0.65 -7.05
N PRO A 23 3.51 -1.08 -7.12
CA PRO A 23 3.91 -2.24 -7.91
C PRO A 23 3.14 -3.52 -7.54
N GLU A 24 2.89 -4.39 -8.52
CA GLU A 24 2.16 -5.66 -8.33
C GLU A 24 2.85 -6.63 -7.36
N HIS A 25 4.17 -6.53 -7.24
CA HIS A 25 4.98 -7.34 -6.32
C HIS A 25 5.01 -6.78 -4.88
N TRP A 26 4.30 -5.70 -4.62
CA TRP A 26 4.21 -5.17 -3.27
C TRP A 26 3.45 -6.11 -2.34
N VAL A 27 3.97 -6.23 -1.13
CA VAL A 27 3.35 -6.96 -0.03
C VAL A 27 3.21 -6.06 1.18
N CYS A 28 2.13 -6.24 1.92
CA CYS A 28 1.88 -5.56 3.17
C CYS A 28 3.02 -5.85 4.15
N PRO A 29 3.70 -4.83 4.69
CA PRO A 29 4.84 -5.03 5.58
C PRO A 29 4.44 -5.59 6.95
N ILE A 30 3.16 -5.50 7.31
CA ILE A 30 2.65 -5.96 8.61
C ILE A 30 2.32 -7.46 8.56
N TYR A 31 1.69 -7.90 7.47
CA TYR A 31 1.09 -9.23 7.37
C TYR A 31 1.59 -10.07 6.18
N GLY A 32 2.36 -9.48 5.26
CA GLY A 32 2.91 -10.15 4.09
C GLY A 32 1.92 -10.41 2.95
N PHE A 33 0.68 -9.92 3.03
CA PHE A 33 -0.33 -10.11 1.98
C PHE A 33 -0.11 -9.20 0.77
N GLY A 34 -0.40 -9.71 -0.43
CA GLY A 34 -0.36 -8.93 -1.67
C GLY A 34 -1.50 -7.92 -1.80
N LYS A 35 -1.52 -7.17 -2.91
CA LYS A 35 -2.56 -6.15 -3.17
C LYS A 35 -3.98 -6.72 -3.28
N ASP A 36 -4.11 -8.01 -3.56
CA ASP A 36 -5.37 -8.71 -3.83
C ASP A 36 -6.33 -8.78 -2.62
N VAL A 37 -5.80 -8.74 -1.40
CA VAL A 37 -6.62 -8.81 -0.18
C VAL A 37 -7.11 -7.45 0.31
N PHE A 38 -6.66 -6.36 -0.34
CA PHE A 38 -6.99 -5.01 0.06
C PHE A 38 -8.22 -4.52 -0.70
N VAL A 39 -9.11 -3.85 0.03
CA VAL A 39 -10.27 -3.17 -0.55
C VAL A 39 -10.14 -1.66 -0.30
N PRO A 40 -10.64 -0.82 -1.22
CA PRO A 40 -10.75 0.60 -0.94
C PRO A 40 -11.61 0.79 0.31
N LEU A 41 -11.12 1.59 1.25
CA LEU A 41 -11.96 2.07 2.34
C LEU A 41 -12.90 3.09 1.73
N GLU A 42 -14.16 2.70 1.51
CA GLU A 42 -15.20 3.65 1.15
C GLU A 42 -15.30 4.70 2.26
N GLY A 43 -15.19 5.97 1.86
CA GLY A 43 -15.44 7.15 2.69
C GLY A 43 -16.63 7.91 2.15
#